data_AF-A0A1I2IEI6-F1
#
_entry.id   AF-A0A1I2IEI6-F1
#
_cell.length_a   1.000
_cell.length_b   1.000
_cell.length_c   1.000
_cell.angle_alpha   90.00
_cell.angle_beta   90.00
_cell.angle_gamma   90.00
#
_symmetry.space_group_name_H-M   'P 1'
#
loop_
_entity.id
_entity.type
_entity.pdbx_description
1 polymer ?
#
loop_
_entity_poly.entity_id
_entity_poly.type
_entity_poly.pdbx_seq_one_letter_code
_entity_poly.pdbx_strand_id
1 'polypeptide(L)'
;MEFSRSGRLRGSGRRWVAGGILTAAGAVVWAVLTRGESRQTAFICLGMAALAVLAGFRTLRKARLPFRLRIDEYGVTLHDTRLDWGQIEGVGLRYGPSDADSTPPAPELVVYPAAGVVLTGTPRRYVAGRTAYLLIDGAEVDQGLGALIDALKRYAGPRFEGAPRQYRPAAASGAPGPLVPGFGPVSDATGPFAPVDAGPAVAGRTFAPRRTVAPVRHGRAPVAAGLAGPG
;
A
#
# COMPACT_ATOMS: atom_id res chain seq x y z
N MET A 1 -12.72 -4.31 -15.90
CA MET A 1 -12.77 -4.19 -14.42
C MET A 1 -12.18 -2.85 -14.03
N GLU A 2 -12.87 -2.08 -13.18
CA GLU A 2 -12.43 -0.74 -12.78
C GLU A 2 -11.78 -0.79 -11.39
N PHE A 3 -10.60 -0.21 -11.30
CA PHE A 3 -9.81 -0.03 -10.10
C PHE A 3 -9.78 1.46 -9.78
N SER A 4 -10.13 1.77 -8.54
CA SER A 4 -10.14 3.13 -8.02
C SER A 4 -9.16 3.23 -6.86
N ARG A 5 -8.78 4.48 -6.60
CA ARG A 5 -7.89 4.87 -5.50
C ARG A 5 -8.74 5.59 -4.46
N SER A 6 -9.07 4.94 -3.36
CA SER A 6 -10.00 5.42 -2.34
C SER A 6 -9.19 5.98 -1.19
N GLY A 7 -9.82 6.97 -0.55
CA GLY A 7 -9.86 7.09 0.91
C GLY A 7 -8.55 7.25 1.66
N ARG A 8 -7.64 6.27 1.64
CA ARG A 8 -6.47 6.21 2.51
C ARG A 8 -5.54 7.39 2.33
N LEU A 9 -5.25 7.80 1.08
CA LEU A 9 -4.47 9.01 0.83
C LEU A 9 -5.21 10.30 1.21
N ARG A 10 -6.54 10.31 1.12
CA ARG A 10 -7.35 11.42 1.65
C ARG A 10 -7.26 11.46 3.18
N GLY A 11 -7.17 10.30 3.84
CA GLY A 11 -7.03 10.17 5.29
C GLY A 11 -5.66 10.63 5.80
N SER A 12 -4.57 10.15 5.21
CA SER A 12 -3.21 10.57 5.60
C SER A 12 -2.97 12.04 5.27
N GLY A 13 -3.35 12.49 4.07
CA GLY A 13 -3.22 13.88 3.65
C GLY A 13 -4.03 14.83 4.54
N ARG A 14 -5.25 14.46 4.93
CA ARG A 14 -6.05 15.24 5.90
C ARG A 14 -5.36 15.35 7.25
N ARG A 15 -4.72 14.28 7.75
CA ARG A 15 -4.01 14.33 9.04
C ARG A 15 -2.80 15.27 8.99
N TRP A 16 -2.02 15.24 7.92
CA TRP A 16 -0.89 16.16 7.74
C TRP A 16 -1.35 17.61 7.59
N VAL A 17 -2.38 17.87 6.79
CA VAL A 17 -2.94 19.23 6.65
C VAL A 17 -3.54 19.73 7.96
N ALA A 18 -4.33 18.90 8.66
CA ALA A 18 -4.93 19.27 9.93
C ALA A 18 -3.87 19.52 11.01
N GLY A 19 -2.87 18.64 11.13
CA GLY A 19 -1.74 18.81 12.04
C GLY A 19 -0.94 20.08 11.73
N GLY A 20 -0.61 20.30 10.45
CA GLY A 20 0.12 21.49 10.01
C GLY A 20 -0.62 22.79 10.28
N ILE A 21 -1.94 22.84 10.05
CA ILE A 21 -2.78 24.01 10.37
C ILE A 21 -2.77 24.28 11.87
N LEU A 22 -2.89 23.24 12.70
CA LEU A 22 -2.94 23.35 14.15
C LEU A 22 -1.59 23.86 14.71
N THR A 23 -0.47 23.35 14.18
CA THR A 23 0.88 23.84 14.50
C THR A 23 1.09 25.28 14.04
N ALA A 24 0.64 25.65 12.83
CA ALA A 24 0.74 27.01 12.32
C ALA A 24 -0.05 28.00 13.19
N ALA A 25 -1.28 27.65 13.58
CA ALA A 25 -2.10 28.46 14.47
C ALA A 25 -1.43 28.67 15.84
N GLY A 26 -0.88 27.60 16.43
CA GLY A 26 -0.13 27.68 17.68
C GLY A 26 1.12 28.57 17.57
N ALA A 27 1.87 28.46 16.47
CA ALA A 27 3.05 29.28 16.22
C ALA A 27 2.69 30.78 16.05
N VAL A 28 1.59 31.10 15.37
CA VAL A 28 1.11 32.48 15.22
C VAL A 28 0.72 33.09 16.56
N VAL A 29 -0.05 32.36 17.39
CA VAL A 29 -0.43 32.81 18.74
C VAL A 29 0.81 33.05 19.59
N TRP A 30 1.79 32.14 19.53
CA TRP A 30 3.04 32.28 20.29
C TRP A 30 3.89 33.47 19.82
N ALA A 31 3.97 33.72 18.51
CA ALA A 31 4.68 34.85 17.92
C ALA A 31 4.07 36.21 18.33
N VAL A 32 2.75 36.29 18.44
CA VAL A 32 2.04 37.52 18.85
C VAL A 32 2.29 37.83 20.34
N LEU A 33 2.37 36.79 21.17
CA LEU A 33 2.54 36.94 22.62
C LEU A 33 3.99 37.21 23.05
N THR A 34 4.98 36.89 22.21
CA THR A 34 6.40 37.05 22.54
C THR A 34 6.97 38.39 22.07
N ARG A 35 7.74 39.06 22.95
CA ARG A 35 8.52 40.28 22.63
C ARG A 35 10.02 39.96 22.76
N GLY A 36 10.86 40.61 21.95
CA GLY A 36 12.33 40.48 21.99
C GLY A 36 12.91 39.37 21.09
N GLU A 37 14.11 38.87 21.46
CA GLU A 37 14.89 37.87 20.69
C GLU A 37 14.13 36.57 20.38
N SER A 38 13.15 36.21 21.20
CA SER A 38 12.26 35.07 21.00
C SER A 38 11.43 35.13 19.69
N ARG A 39 11.42 36.28 19.00
CA ARG A 39 10.77 36.41 17.68
C ARG A 39 11.46 35.59 16.59
N GLN A 40 12.79 35.46 16.61
CA GLN A 40 13.50 34.71 15.57
C GLN A 40 13.10 33.22 15.57
N THR A 41 13.09 32.59 16.74
CA THR A 41 12.62 31.20 16.90
C THR A 41 11.16 31.05 16.50
N ALA A 42 10.30 32.02 16.83
CA ALA A 42 8.90 32.01 16.40
C ALA A 42 8.75 32.04 14.86
N PHE A 43 9.56 32.86 14.15
CA PHE A 43 9.55 32.90 12.69
C PHE A 43 10.06 31.60 12.05
N ILE A 44 11.08 30.95 12.63
CA ILE A 44 11.56 29.64 12.15
C ILE A 44 10.47 28.58 12.29
N CYS A 45 9.79 28.52 13.45
CA CYS A 45 8.66 27.62 13.67
C CYS A 45 7.52 27.87 12.67
N LEU A 46 7.21 29.15 12.39
CA LEU A 46 6.20 29.53 11.40
C LEU A 46 6.59 29.07 9.98
N GLY A 47 7.85 29.25 9.59
CA GLY A 47 8.37 28.79 8.30
C GLY A 47 8.27 27.27 8.13
N MET A 48 8.65 26.50 9.16
CA MET A 48 8.53 25.04 9.16
C MET A 48 7.07 24.58 9.08
N ALA A 49 6.16 25.25 9.81
CA ALA A 49 4.73 24.96 9.74
C ALA A 49 4.16 25.25 8.34
N ALA A 50 4.55 26.37 7.71
CA ALA A 50 4.14 26.71 6.36
C ALA A 50 4.63 25.67 5.33
N LEU A 51 5.87 25.20 5.44
CA LEU A 51 6.41 24.12 4.59
C LEU A 51 5.65 22.81 4.77
N ALA A 52 5.31 22.44 6.01
CA ALA A 52 4.50 21.25 6.29
C ALA A 52 3.09 21.34 5.67
N VAL A 53 2.44 22.50 5.77
CA VAL A 53 1.14 22.75 5.13
C VAL A 53 1.26 22.71 3.61
N LEU A 54 2.30 23.32 3.03
CA LEU A 54 2.52 23.29 1.57
C LEU A 54 2.78 21.87 1.07
N ALA A 55 3.58 21.08 1.78
CA ALA A 55 3.82 19.67 1.46
C ALA A 55 2.51 18.86 1.55
N GLY A 56 1.73 19.06 2.61
CA GLY A 56 0.39 18.47 2.77
C GLY A 56 -0.58 18.87 1.66
N PHE A 57 -0.56 20.13 1.23
CA PHE A 57 -1.40 20.62 0.14
C PHE A 57 -0.99 20.01 -1.21
N ARG A 58 0.31 19.87 -1.49
CA ARG A 58 0.81 19.23 -2.72
C ARG A 58 0.43 17.75 -2.77
N THR A 59 0.50 17.03 -1.66
CA THR A 59 0.04 15.64 -1.59
C THR A 59 -1.48 15.54 -1.76
N LEU A 60 -2.26 16.45 -1.16
CA LEU A 60 -3.70 16.52 -1.37
C LEU A 60 -4.08 16.82 -2.81
N ARG A 61 -3.36 17.74 -3.46
CA ARG A 61 -3.59 18.12 -4.86
C ARG A 61 -3.32 16.95 -5.80
N LYS A 62 -2.27 16.16 -5.54
CA LYS A 62 -2.03 14.89 -6.25
C LYS A 62 -3.16 13.88 -6.01
N ALA A 63 -3.66 13.79 -4.78
CA ALA A 63 -4.78 12.90 -4.43
C ALA A 63 -6.17 13.37 -4.93
N ARG A 64 -6.27 14.59 -5.48
CA ARG A 64 -7.51 15.11 -6.08
C ARG A 64 -7.70 14.69 -7.53
N LEU A 65 -6.64 14.23 -8.21
CA LEU A 65 -6.79 13.69 -9.56
C LEU A 65 -7.57 12.38 -9.46
N PRO A 66 -8.71 12.24 -10.16
CA PRO A 66 -9.51 11.02 -10.13
C PRO A 66 -8.74 9.92 -10.86
N PHE A 67 -7.92 9.19 -10.11
CA PHE A 67 -7.25 8.02 -10.64
C PHE A 67 -8.30 6.93 -10.90
N ARG A 68 -8.43 6.57 -12.18
CA ARG A 68 -9.24 5.45 -12.64
C ARG A 68 -8.34 4.57 -13.50
N LEU A 69 -8.07 3.37 -13.01
CA LEU A 69 -7.38 2.35 -13.78
C LEU A 69 -8.42 1.31 -14.18
N ARG A 70 -8.67 1.19 -15.48
CA ARG A 70 -9.58 0.17 -16.01
C ARG A 70 -8.77 -0.81 -16.84
N ILE A 71 -8.90 -2.09 -16.51
CA ILE A 71 -8.28 -3.19 -17.23
C ILE A 71 -9.41 -4.01 -17.81
N ASP A 72 -9.47 -4.10 -19.14
CA ASP A 72 -10.52 -4.83 -19.85
C ASP A 72 -9.99 -5.47 -21.15
N GLU A 73 -10.90 -5.95 -21.98
CA GLU A 73 -10.60 -6.63 -23.24
C GLU A 73 -9.88 -5.75 -24.28
N TYR A 74 -9.96 -4.42 -24.16
CA TYR A 74 -9.33 -3.51 -25.10
C TYR A 74 -7.92 -3.12 -24.66
N GLY A 75 -7.68 -3.01 -23.36
CA GLY A 75 -6.39 -2.62 -22.86
C GLY A 75 -6.38 -2.15 -21.42
N VAL A 76 -5.50 -1.19 -21.18
CA VAL A 76 -5.34 -0.49 -19.90
C VAL A 76 -5.68 0.97 -20.11
N THR A 77 -6.78 1.40 -19.50
CA THR A 77 -7.21 2.80 -19.53
C THR A 77 -6.87 3.46 -18.20
N LEU A 78 -6.09 4.53 -18.26
CA LEU A 78 -5.85 5.48 -17.19
C LEU A 78 -6.76 6.71 -17.38
N HIS A 79 -6.75 7.61 -16.41
CA HIS A 79 -7.59 8.81 -16.46
C HIS A 79 -7.31 9.70 -17.66
N ASP A 80 -6.05 9.82 -18.06
CA ASP A 80 -5.55 10.72 -19.09
C ASP A 80 -5.09 9.99 -20.37
N THR A 81 -4.83 8.69 -20.28
CA THR A 81 -4.29 7.91 -21.40
C THR A 81 -4.95 6.54 -21.49
N ARG A 82 -5.18 6.07 -22.70
CA ARG A 82 -5.59 4.69 -22.98
C ARG A 82 -4.48 3.99 -23.75
N LEU A 83 -4.06 2.81 -23.27
CA LEU A 83 -3.22 1.90 -24.03
C LEU A 83 -4.02 0.69 -24.45
N ASP A 84 -4.06 0.42 -25.74
CA ASP A 84 -4.62 -0.83 -26.23
C ASP A 84 -3.61 -1.97 -26.04
N TRP A 85 -4.09 -3.22 -25.94
CA TRP A 85 -3.20 -4.38 -25.76
C TRP A 85 -2.15 -4.55 -26.87
N GLY A 86 -2.41 -4.05 -28.08
CA GLY A 86 -1.44 -4.04 -29.17
C GLY A 86 -0.26 -3.07 -28.96
N GLN A 87 -0.44 -2.06 -28.10
CA GLN A 87 0.59 -1.09 -27.73
C GLN A 87 1.37 -1.51 -26.48
N ILE A 88 1.01 -2.65 -25.89
CA ILE A 88 1.60 -3.18 -24.67
C ILE A 88 2.36 -4.45 -25.02
N GLU A 89 3.66 -4.43 -24.85
CA GLU A 89 4.51 -5.62 -24.97
C GLU A 89 4.35 -6.51 -23.75
N GLY A 90 4.31 -5.93 -22.55
CA GLY A 90 4.16 -6.66 -21.30
C GLY A 90 3.60 -5.82 -20.17
N VAL A 91 3.03 -6.49 -19.17
CA VAL A 91 2.60 -5.88 -17.91
C VAL A 91 3.14 -6.70 -16.76
N GLY A 92 3.76 -6.05 -15.79
CA GLY A 92 4.36 -6.73 -14.64
C GLY A 92 3.99 -6.07 -13.32
N LEU A 93 4.02 -6.86 -12.26
CA LEU A 93 4.03 -6.37 -10.88
C LEU A 93 5.45 -6.48 -10.34
N ARG A 94 6.01 -5.38 -9.86
CA ARG A 94 7.40 -5.34 -9.36
C ARG A 94 7.44 -4.82 -7.94
N TYR A 95 8.28 -5.44 -7.12
CA TYR A 95 8.60 -4.89 -5.82
C TYR A 95 9.73 -3.90 -5.97
N GLY A 96 9.60 -2.74 -5.34
CA GLY A 96 10.73 -1.82 -5.17
C GLY A 96 11.86 -2.50 -4.37
N PRO A 97 13.07 -1.91 -4.36
CA PRO A 97 14.13 -2.38 -3.48
C PRO A 97 13.61 -2.38 -2.03
N SER A 98 13.77 -3.52 -1.35
CA SER A 98 13.43 -3.68 0.06
C SER A 98 14.70 -4.03 0.81
N ASP A 99 14.90 -3.39 1.95
CA ASP A 99 15.87 -3.87 2.93
C ASP A 99 15.36 -5.21 3.49
N ALA A 100 16.28 -6.15 3.73
CA ALA A 100 15.95 -7.51 4.15
C ALA A 100 15.14 -7.57 5.46
N ASP A 101 15.33 -6.57 6.32
CA ASP A 101 14.68 -6.48 7.63
C ASP A 101 13.39 -5.63 7.63
N SER A 102 13.03 -5.03 6.48
CA SER A 102 11.85 -4.19 6.36
C SER A 102 10.65 -4.95 5.81
N THR A 103 9.45 -4.52 6.20
CA THR A 103 8.22 -5.00 5.56
C THR A 103 8.32 -4.75 4.05
N PRO A 104 8.08 -5.75 3.19
CA PRO A 104 8.21 -5.59 1.75
C PRO A 104 7.35 -4.43 1.27
N PRO A 105 7.87 -3.54 0.39
CA PRO A 105 7.09 -2.47 -0.16
C PRO A 105 5.92 -3.04 -0.96
N ALA A 106 4.86 -2.25 -1.13
CA ALA A 106 3.76 -2.67 -1.98
C ALA A 106 4.26 -2.84 -3.43
N PRO A 107 3.70 -3.80 -4.19
CA PRO A 107 4.12 -4.02 -5.57
C PRO A 107 3.62 -2.90 -6.47
N GLU A 108 4.50 -2.40 -7.31
CA GLU A 108 4.24 -1.42 -8.36
C GLU A 108 3.77 -2.12 -9.65
N LEU A 109 2.70 -1.64 -10.26
CA LEU A 109 2.27 -2.05 -11.60
C LEU A 109 3.05 -1.26 -12.65
N VAL A 110 3.79 -1.99 -13.47
CA VAL A 110 4.59 -1.43 -14.56
C VAL A 110 4.11 -1.98 -15.89
N VAL A 111 4.09 -1.12 -16.89
CA VAL A 111 3.78 -1.47 -18.27
C VAL A 111 5.00 -1.24 -19.14
N TYR A 112 5.30 -2.23 -19.97
CA TYR A 112 6.30 -2.19 -21.02
C TYR A 112 5.57 -1.92 -22.34
N PRO A 113 5.62 -0.69 -22.86
CA PRO A 113 4.97 -0.37 -24.11
C PRO A 113 5.77 -0.93 -25.30
N ALA A 114 5.06 -1.17 -26.40
CA ALA A 114 5.67 -1.53 -27.67
C ALA A 114 6.62 -0.43 -28.17
N ALA A 115 7.55 -0.81 -29.06
CA ALA A 115 8.51 0.12 -29.64
C ALA A 115 7.81 1.33 -30.29
N GLY A 116 8.26 2.54 -29.94
CA GLY A 116 7.72 3.80 -30.46
C GLY A 116 6.53 4.38 -29.68
N VAL A 117 5.96 3.65 -28.73
CA VAL A 117 4.87 4.16 -27.88
C VAL A 117 5.43 4.91 -26.68
N VAL A 118 5.03 6.18 -26.52
CA VAL A 118 5.45 7.04 -25.41
C VAL A 118 4.23 7.45 -24.60
N LEU A 119 4.29 7.19 -23.29
CA LEU A 119 3.27 7.60 -22.33
C LEU A 119 3.61 8.96 -21.75
N THR A 120 2.74 9.95 -21.99
CA THR A 120 2.92 11.30 -21.44
C THR A 120 2.40 11.35 -20.01
N GLY A 121 3.07 12.10 -19.13
CA GLY A 121 2.62 12.30 -17.74
C GLY A 121 2.88 11.13 -16.79
N THR A 122 3.29 9.96 -17.30
CA THR A 122 3.66 8.80 -16.49
C THR A 122 5.17 8.74 -16.24
N PRO A 123 5.65 8.47 -15.02
CA PRO A 123 7.08 8.32 -14.75
C PRO A 123 7.69 7.19 -15.56
N ARG A 124 8.71 7.51 -16.36
CA ARG A 124 9.51 6.55 -17.12
C ARG A 124 10.62 5.98 -16.24
N ARG A 125 10.78 4.66 -16.24
CA ARG A 125 11.91 3.92 -15.62
C ARG A 125 12.54 2.99 -16.65
N TYR A 126 13.80 2.66 -16.45
CA TYR A 126 14.48 1.60 -17.20
C TYR A 126 14.62 0.38 -16.31
N VAL A 127 14.16 -0.76 -16.81
CA VAL A 127 14.02 -2.00 -16.06
C VAL A 127 14.51 -3.14 -16.94
N ALA A 128 15.57 -3.82 -16.52
CA ALA A 128 16.14 -4.95 -17.26
C ALA A 128 16.40 -4.62 -18.75
N GLY A 129 16.89 -3.41 -19.03
CA GLY A 129 17.13 -2.93 -20.41
C GLY A 129 15.89 -2.49 -21.18
N ARG A 130 14.69 -2.59 -20.61
CA ARG A 130 13.43 -2.16 -21.24
C ARG A 130 12.91 -0.86 -20.63
N THR A 131 12.21 -0.08 -21.44
CA THR A 131 11.47 1.08 -20.92
C THR A 131 10.21 0.59 -20.21
N ALA A 132 10.03 0.95 -18.95
CA ALA A 132 8.86 0.65 -18.17
C ALA A 132 8.21 1.94 -17.67
N TYR A 133 6.88 2.00 -17.70
CA TYR A 133 6.13 3.11 -17.15
C TYR A 133 5.38 2.65 -15.91
N LEU A 134 5.59 3.37 -14.81
CA LEU A 134 4.95 3.08 -13.53
C LEU A 134 3.51 3.57 -13.58
N LEU A 135 2.54 2.66 -13.68
CA LEU A 135 1.13 3.02 -13.75
C LEU A 135 0.51 3.28 -12.37
N ILE A 136 0.76 2.39 -11.41
CA ILE A 136 0.20 2.50 -10.06
C ILE A 136 1.11 1.82 -9.04
N ASP A 137 1.17 2.40 -7.84
CA ASP A 137 1.70 1.74 -6.65
C ASP A 137 0.59 0.89 -6.01
N GLY A 138 0.86 -0.39 -5.76
CA GLY A 138 -0.10 -1.33 -5.17
C GLY A 138 -0.62 -0.92 -3.78
N ALA A 139 0.09 -0.04 -3.06
CA ALA A 139 -0.40 0.55 -1.82
C ALA A 139 -1.62 1.48 -2.04
N GLU A 140 -1.83 1.92 -3.27
CA GLU A 140 -2.85 2.88 -3.67
C GLU A 140 -4.12 2.21 -4.23
N VAL A 141 -4.07 0.91 -4.51
CA VAL A 141 -5.21 0.16 -5.07
C VAL A 141 -6.15 -0.26 -3.93
N ASP A 142 -7.43 0.08 -4.01
CA ASP A 142 -8.38 -0.33 -2.97
C ASP A 142 -8.88 -1.75 -3.15
N GLN A 143 -9.14 -2.11 -4.42
CA GLN A 143 -9.53 -3.45 -4.76
C GLN A 143 -8.27 -4.30 -4.57
N GLY A 144 -8.23 -5.04 -3.46
CA GLY A 144 -7.00 -5.69 -2.97
C GLY A 144 -6.22 -6.38 -4.09
N LEU A 145 -4.90 -6.38 -3.95
CA LEU A 145 -3.93 -6.82 -4.96
C LEU A 145 -4.30 -8.12 -5.70
N GLY A 146 -4.95 -9.08 -5.04
CA GLY A 146 -5.45 -10.30 -5.67
C GLY A 146 -6.43 -10.04 -6.84
N ALA A 147 -7.38 -9.12 -6.68
CA ALA A 147 -8.32 -8.76 -7.74
C ALA A 147 -7.62 -8.11 -8.95
N LEU A 148 -6.58 -7.31 -8.70
CA LEU A 148 -5.74 -6.73 -9.75
C LEU A 148 -4.98 -7.83 -10.50
N ILE A 149 -4.37 -8.78 -9.77
CA ILE A 149 -3.68 -9.93 -10.37
C ILE A 149 -4.64 -10.77 -11.21
N ASP A 150 -5.84 -11.04 -10.71
CA ASP A 150 -6.84 -11.84 -11.43
C ASP A 150 -7.33 -11.13 -12.70
N ALA A 151 -7.52 -9.81 -12.65
CA ALA A 151 -7.84 -9.02 -13.83
C ALA A 151 -6.70 -9.03 -14.85
N LEU A 152 -5.45 -8.86 -14.41
CA LEU A 152 -4.28 -8.92 -15.30
C LEU A 152 -4.13 -10.30 -15.94
N LYS A 153 -4.24 -11.38 -15.16
CA LYS A 153 -4.21 -12.75 -15.68
C LYS A 153 -5.32 -12.99 -16.71
N ARG A 154 -6.53 -12.47 -16.46
CA ARG A 154 -7.68 -12.62 -17.36
C ARG A 154 -7.51 -11.85 -18.67
N TYR A 155 -7.12 -10.58 -18.61
CA TYR A 155 -7.16 -9.69 -19.78
C TYR A 155 -5.79 -9.55 -20.48
N ALA A 156 -4.69 -9.49 -19.74
CA ALA A 156 -3.36 -9.38 -20.35
C ALA A 156 -2.85 -10.74 -20.86
N GLY A 157 -3.33 -11.85 -20.28
CA GLY A 157 -3.02 -13.21 -20.72
C GLY A 157 -1.50 -13.45 -20.75
N PRO A 158 -0.92 -13.88 -21.89
CA PRO A 158 0.53 -14.14 -22.01
C PRO A 158 1.42 -12.92 -21.80
N ARG A 159 0.88 -11.70 -21.93
CA ARG A 159 1.64 -10.44 -21.72
C ARG A 159 1.86 -10.14 -20.25
N PHE A 160 1.15 -10.82 -19.35
CA PHE A 160 1.34 -10.64 -17.92
C PHE A 160 2.63 -11.36 -17.50
N GLU A 161 3.69 -10.58 -17.31
CA GLU A 161 4.90 -11.03 -16.64
C GLU A 161 4.55 -11.19 -15.15
N GLY A 162 4.17 -12.42 -14.79
CA GLY A 162 3.79 -12.77 -13.43
C GLY A 162 4.82 -12.26 -12.42
N ALA A 163 4.32 -11.86 -11.24
CA ALA A 163 5.14 -11.29 -10.18
C ALA A 163 6.45 -12.09 -10.03
N PRO A 164 7.61 -11.41 -9.92
CA PRO A 164 8.89 -12.09 -9.73
C PRO A 164 8.70 -13.11 -8.60
N ARG A 165 9.26 -14.31 -8.80
CA ARG A 165 9.06 -15.57 -8.03
C ARG A 165 9.08 -15.49 -6.50
N GLN A 166 9.29 -14.30 -5.93
CA GLN A 166 9.30 -13.94 -4.53
C GLN A 166 7.91 -13.74 -3.92
N TYR A 167 6.83 -13.61 -4.71
CA TYR A 167 5.48 -13.67 -4.14
C TYR A 167 5.08 -15.13 -3.88
N ARG A 168 5.66 -15.72 -2.85
CA ARG A 168 5.00 -16.83 -2.14
C ARG A 168 3.90 -16.15 -1.33
N PRO A 169 2.60 -16.30 -1.66
CA PRO A 169 1.55 -15.84 -0.76
C PRO A 169 1.90 -16.41 0.60
N ALA A 170 1.99 -15.55 1.63
CA ALA A 170 2.13 -16.04 2.99
C ALA A 170 1.00 -17.06 3.15
N ALA A 171 1.36 -18.35 3.18
CA ALA A 171 0.38 -19.42 3.29
C ALA A 171 -0.46 -19.03 4.48
N ALA A 172 -1.75 -18.77 4.24
CA ALA A 172 -2.66 -18.24 5.24
C ALA A 172 -2.36 -19.01 6.52
N SER A 173 -1.78 -18.34 7.53
CA SER A 173 -1.21 -19.01 8.70
C SER A 173 -2.24 -20.02 9.14
N GLY A 174 -1.91 -21.30 8.90
CA GLY A 174 -2.88 -22.36 9.07
C GLY A 174 -3.46 -22.17 10.45
N ALA A 175 -4.78 -22.01 10.52
CA ALA A 175 -5.46 -22.11 11.80
C ALA A 175 -4.86 -23.36 12.45
N PRO A 176 -4.34 -23.28 13.70
CA PRO A 176 -3.77 -24.44 14.35
C PRO A 176 -4.80 -25.54 14.21
N GLY A 177 -4.45 -26.59 13.44
CA GLY A 177 -5.31 -27.76 13.33
C GLY A 177 -5.64 -28.19 14.75
N PRO A 178 -6.88 -28.62 15.03
CA PRO A 178 -7.22 -29.07 16.37
C PRO A 178 -6.18 -30.08 16.81
N LEU A 179 -5.43 -29.74 17.85
CA LEU A 179 -4.54 -30.63 18.56
C LEU A 179 -5.43 -31.75 19.10
N VAL A 180 -5.56 -32.83 18.34
CA VAL A 180 -6.15 -34.07 18.84
C VAL A 180 -5.16 -34.58 19.88
N PRO A 181 -5.54 -34.66 21.16
CA PRO A 181 -4.66 -35.22 22.18
C PRO A 181 -4.50 -36.71 21.89
N GLY A 182 -3.29 -37.16 21.59
CA GLY A 182 -2.97 -38.60 21.65
C GLY A 182 -2.30 -39.23 20.42
N PHE A 183 -2.04 -38.51 19.34
CA PHE A 183 -1.25 -39.07 18.23
C PHE A 183 -0.03 -38.21 17.94
N GLY A 184 1.15 -38.81 18.13
CA GLY A 184 2.44 -38.20 17.82
C GLY A 184 2.59 -37.90 16.31
N PRO A 185 3.68 -37.23 15.91
CA PRO A 185 3.90 -36.83 14.53
C PRO A 185 4.06 -38.08 13.66
N VAL A 186 3.03 -38.40 12.88
CA VAL A 186 3.11 -39.37 11.80
C VAL A 186 3.97 -38.74 10.72
N SER A 187 5.22 -39.18 10.64
CA SER A 187 6.07 -38.91 9.48
C SER A 187 5.53 -39.76 8.34
N ASP A 188 4.85 -39.14 7.38
CA ASP A 188 4.36 -39.83 6.19
C ASP A 188 5.56 -40.28 5.34
N ALA A 189 5.83 -41.57 5.42
CA ALA A 189 6.61 -42.31 4.45
C ALA A 189 5.82 -42.42 3.14
N THR A 190 6.54 -42.18 2.05
CA THR A 190 6.25 -42.55 0.66
C THR A 190 5.34 -43.78 0.48
N GLY A 191 4.23 -43.60 -0.24
CA GLY A 191 3.39 -44.68 -0.78
C GLY A 191 2.60 -44.18 -2.00
N PRO A 192 2.37 -45.02 -3.03
CA PRO A 192 2.02 -44.58 -4.38
C PRO A 192 0.52 -44.32 -4.57
N PHE A 193 0.24 -43.46 -5.56
CA PHE A 193 -1.06 -43.04 -6.01
C PHE A 193 -2.00 -44.20 -6.37
N ALA A 194 -3.22 -44.17 -5.81
CA ALA A 194 -4.41 -44.76 -6.41
C ALA A 194 -5.42 -43.63 -6.71
N PRO A 195 -6.15 -43.67 -7.84
CA PRO A 195 -7.07 -42.61 -8.23
C PRO A 195 -8.44 -42.84 -7.58
N VAL A 196 -9.07 -41.77 -7.08
CA VAL A 196 -10.49 -41.80 -6.72
C VAL A 196 -11.22 -40.60 -7.30
N ASP A 197 -12.38 -40.94 -7.83
CA ASP A 197 -13.35 -40.23 -8.63
C ASP A 197 -13.84 -38.86 -8.15
N ALA A 198 -14.34 -38.14 -9.15
CA ALA A 198 -15.01 -36.86 -9.08
C ALA A 198 -16.36 -36.91 -8.34
N GLY A 199 -16.70 -35.80 -7.66
CA GLY A 199 -18.06 -35.53 -7.20
C GLY A 199 -18.17 -34.16 -6.50
N PRO A 200 -19.09 -33.25 -6.89
CA PRO A 200 -19.04 -31.84 -6.52
C PRO A 200 -19.86 -31.52 -5.26
N ALA A 201 -19.37 -30.60 -4.43
CA ALA A 201 -20.19 -29.93 -3.43
C ALA A 201 -19.75 -28.48 -3.23
N VAL A 202 -20.54 -27.59 -3.81
CA VAL A 202 -20.56 -26.15 -3.56
C VAL A 202 -20.90 -25.92 -2.09
N ALA A 203 -20.02 -25.21 -1.37
CA ALA A 203 -20.34 -24.64 -0.06
C ALA A 203 -20.02 -23.14 -0.08
N GLY A 204 -21.07 -22.33 -0.22
CA GLY A 204 -20.99 -20.87 -0.09
C GLY A 204 -20.52 -20.48 1.31
N ARG A 205 -19.44 -19.72 1.39
CA ARG A 205 -18.95 -19.14 2.65
C ARG A 205 -19.52 -17.73 2.80
N THR A 206 -20.50 -17.61 3.68
CA THR A 206 -21.04 -16.34 4.18
C THR A 206 -20.00 -15.67 5.08
N PHE A 207 -19.52 -14.49 4.70
CA PHE A 207 -18.63 -13.68 5.53
C PHE A 207 -19.44 -13.02 6.66
N ALA A 208 -19.16 -13.39 7.91
CA ALA A 208 -19.63 -12.64 9.07
C ALA A 208 -18.68 -11.45 9.36
N PRO A 209 -19.18 -10.23 9.60
CA PRO A 209 -18.35 -9.08 9.91
C PRO A 209 -17.68 -9.23 11.28
N ARG A 210 -16.35 -9.18 11.30
CA ARG A 210 -15.53 -9.31 12.51
C ARG A 210 -15.71 -8.08 13.40
N ARG A 211 -16.25 -8.27 14.61
CA ARG A 211 -16.36 -7.28 15.67
C ARG A 211 -14.98 -6.67 15.99
N THR A 212 -14.92 -5.34 15.98
CA THR A 212 -13.80 -4.52 16.43
C THR A 212 -13.56 -4.74 17.93
N VAL A 213 -12.39 -5.24 18.30
CA VAL A 213 -11.95 -5.37 19.70
C VAL A 213 -11.45 -4.01 20.18
N ALA A 214 -11.90 -3.62 21.38
CA ALA A 214 -11.55 -2.35 22.03
C ALA A 214 -10.05 -2.26 22.37
N PRO A 215 -9.46 -1.05 22.40
CA PRO A 215 -8.05 -0.89 22.72
C PRO A 215 -7.75 -1.22 24.19
N VAL A 216 -6.72 -2.03 24.40
CA VAL A 216 -6.12 -2.36 25.69
C VAL A 216 -5.52 -1.10 26.30
N ARG A 217 -6.00 -0.73 27.48
CA ARG A 217 -5.55 0.42 28.27
C ARG A 217 -4.26 0.02 29.00
N HIS A 218 -3.11 0.46 28.51
CA HIS A 218 -1.85 0.34 29.26
C HIS A 218 -1.89 1.25 30.49
N GLY A 219 -1.99 0.63 31.67
CA GLY A 219 -1.79 1.30 32.95
C GLY A 219 -0.34 1.75 33.09
N ARG A 220 -0.13 3.06 33.22
CA ARG A 220 1.16 3.65 33.52
C ARG A 220 1.32 3.65 35.04
N ALA A 221 2.28 2.90 35.56
CA ALA A 221 2.63 2.91 36.98
C ALA A 221 3.21 4.29 37.38
N PRO A 222 2.92 4.79 38.58
CA PRO A 222 3.53 6.02 39.09
C PRO A 222 5.00 5.78 39.45
N VAL A 223 5.89 6.58 38.85
CA VAL A 223 7.31 6.66 39.25
C VAL A 223 7.38 7.53 40.50
N ALA A 224 7.80 6.94 41.61
CA ALA A 224 8.05 7.64 42.87
C ALA A 224 9.19 8.66 42.71
N ALA A 225 8.92 9.90 43.09
CA ALA A 225 9.92 10.95 43.21
C ALA A 225 10.79 10.69 44.44
N GLY A 226 12.06 10.35 44.23
CA GLY A 226 13.08 10.29 45.27
C GLY A 226 13.70 11.66 45.49
N LEU A 227 13.40 12.25 46.64
CA LEU A 227 14.04 13.42 47.26
C LEU A 227 15.24 12.94 48.10
N ALA A 228 16.41 13.56 47.93
CA ALA A 228 17.53 13.76 48.89
C ALA A 228 18.85 13.86 48.10
N GLY A 229 19.78 14.79 48.31
CA GLY A 229 19.95 15.88 49.28
C GLY A 229 21.24 16.63 48.93
N PRO A 230 21.53 17.78 49.56
CA PRO A 230 22.72 18.59 49.28
C PRO A 230 23.93 18.14 50.11
N GLY A 231 25.10 18.18 49.48
CA GLY A 231 26.42 18.17 50.11
C GLY A 231 27.30 19.20 49.43
#